data_AF-A0A2D6EDT5-F1
#
_entry.id   AF-A0A2D6EDT5-F1
#
_cell.length_a   1.000
_cell.length_b   1.000
_cell.length_c   1.000
_cell.angle_alpha   90.00
_cell.angle_beta   90.00
_cell.angle_gamma   90.00
#
_symmetry.space_group_name_H-M   'P 1'
#
loop_
_entity.id
_entity.type
_entity.pdbx_description
1 polymer ?
#
loop_
_entity_poly.entity_id
_entity_poly.type
_entity_poly.pdbx_seq_one_letter_code
_entity_poly.pdbx_strand_id
1 'polypeptide(L)'
;MSAANADPAGPAILPMGEDALGRALNELTAGHPVAVPTETVYGLAARADSDSAVAAIYAAKGRPSFNPLIVHVADSEAASTIAQFNTRAQRLAERFWPGPLTMVLPRRPDAPLADAVTAGLPTVAIRCPAHPAMQALLRLCPFPLAAPSANRSGAISPSTAQHVAQSLRGRIGLVIDGGATQQGIESTIVALDPQGWRILRPGPIDAQALEQILGTAPTSAKTDGSIEAPGQLASHYAPGKPVRLDARGAQADEYHIGFGPVRGDITLSESGDLFEAAARLYACLHHAAESAQPRIAVAPVPRTGIGAAINDRLSRAAA
;
A
#
# COMPACT_ATOMS: atom_id res chain seq x y z
N MET A 1 -23.97 -7.62 6.36
CA MET A 1 -24.35 -6.24 6.73
C MET A 1 -23.72 -5.31 5.71
N SER A 2 -24.53 -4.53 5.00
CA SER A 2 -24.01 -3.44 4.16
C SER A 2 -23.26 -2.46 5.06
N ALA A 3 -22.08 -1.99 4.65
CA ALA A 3 -21.43 -0.89 5.38
C ALA A 3 -22.41 0.30 5.39
N ALA A 4 -22.67 0.89 6.55
CA ALA A 4 -23.71 1.91 6.72
C ALA A 4 -23.50 3.18 5.86
N ASN A 5 -22.33 3.33 5.23
CA ASN A 5 -21.98 4.41 4.31
C ASN A 5 -21.65 3.94 2.87
N ALA A 6 -22.14 2.77 2.47
CA ALA A 6 -21.99 2.30 1.10
C ALA A 6 -22.98 3.01 0.16
N ASP A 7 -22.49 3.89 -0.71
CA ASP A 7 -23.30 4.53 -1.74
C ASP A 7 -23.32 3.68 -3.04
N PRO A 8 -24.48 3.16 -3.49
CA PRO A 8 -24.59 2.42 -4.74
C PRO A 8 -24.21 3.25 -6.00
N ALA A 9 -24.27 4.58 -5.93
CA ALA A 9 -23.78 5.47 -6.98
C ALA A 9 -22.23 5.52 -7.05
N GLY A 10 -21.55 5.07 -6.01
CA GLY A 10 -20.10 5.19 -5.82
C GLY A 10 -19.75 6.26 -4.78
N PRO A 11 -18.54 6.23 -4.21
CA PRO A 11 -18.15 7.20 -3.19
C PRO A 11 -18.08 8.62 -3.74
N ALA A 12 -18.38 9.60 -2.89
CA ALA A 12 -18.07 10.99 -3.20
C ALA A 12 -16.55 11.18 -3.30
N ILE A 13 -16.10 11.81 -4.39
CA ILE A 13 -14.69 12.19 -4.58
C ILE A 13 -14.58 13.68 -4.30
N LEU A 14 -13.87 14.06 -3.25
CA LEU A 14 -13.68 15.46 -2.85
C LEU A 14 -12.23 15.88 -3.03
N PRO A 15 -11.94 17.02 -3.69
CA PRO A 15 -10.57 17.51 -3.77
C PRO A 15 -10.00 17.75 -2.37
N MET A 16 -8.70 17.47 -2.20
CA MET A 16 -7.99 17.72 -0.95
C MET A 16 -8.17 19.18 -0.48
N GLY A 17 -8.69 19.35 0.73
CA GLY A 17 -8.97 20.65 1.33
C GLY A 17 -9.62 20.50 2.70
N GLU A 18 -9.90 21.61 3.38
CA GLU A 18 -10.48 21.63 4.72
C GLU A 18 -11.83 20.89 4.78
N ASP A 19 -12.71 21.11 3.80
CA ASP A 19 -14.02 20.43 3.72
C ASP A 19 -13.86 18.91 3.61
N ALA A 20 -12.94 18.44 2.78
CA ALA A 20 -12.68 17.01 2.60
C ALA A 20 -12.12 16.37 3.87
N LEU A 21 -11.21 17.07 4.57
CA LEU A 21 -10.64 16.62 5.85
C LEU A 21 -11.68 16.61 6.97
N GLY A 22 -12.51 17.66 7.07
CA GLY A 22 -13.60 17.73 8.05
C GLY A 22 -14.62 16.62 7.84
N ARG A 23 -15.01 16.36 6.58
CA ARG A 23 -15.91 15.24 6.27
C ARG A 23 -15.25 13.89 6.57
N ALA A 24 -13.98 13.71 6.23
CA ALA A 24 -13.25 12.49 6.55
C ALA A 24 -13.16 12.23 8.05
N LEU A 25 -12.90 13.25 8.87
CA LEU A 25 -12.89 13.14 10.32
C LEU A 25 -14.25 12.67 10.87
N ASN A 26 -15.35 13.22 10.37
CA ASN A 26 -16.70 12.81 10.76
C ASN A 26 -16.97 11.34 10.42
N GLU A 27 -16.62 10.92 9.20
CA GLU A 27 -16.79 9.52 8.76
C GLU A 27 -15.96 8.55 9.59
N LEU A 28 -14.68 8.88 9.81
CA LEU A 28 -13.79 8.05 10.64
C LEU A 28 -14.28 7.98 12.09
N THR A 29 -14.79 9.07 12.64
CA THR A 29 -15.36 9.13 14.00
C THR A 29 -16.59 8.22 14.10
N ALA A 30 -17.42 8.19 13.05
CA ALA A 30 -18.57 7.28 12.92
C ALA A 30 -18.17 5.82 12.63
N GLY A 31 -16.88 5.51 12.49
CA GLY A 31 -16.37 4.16 12.20
C GLY A 31 -16.43 3.76 10.73
N HIS A 32 -16.66 4.72 9.82
CA HIS A 32 -16.73 4.48 8.39
C HIS A 32 -15.34 4.64 7.73
N PRO A 33 -14.90 3.68 6.90
CA PRO A 33 -13.65 3.80 6.17
C PRO A 33 -13.67 4.94 5.13
N VAL A 34 -12.56 5.67 5.05
CA VAL A 34 -12.34 6.75 4.08
C VAL A 34 -11.09 6.46 3.27
N ALA A 35 -11.16 6.63 1.94
CA ALA A 35 -9.96 6.51 1.11
C ALA A 35 -9.19 7.83 1.04
N VAL A 36 -7.88 7.76 1.28
CA VAL A 36 -7.00 8.92 1.46
C VAL A 36 -5.71 8.71 0.67
N PRO A 37 -5.22 9.72 -0.07
CA PRO A 37 -4.00 9.59 -0.84
C PRO A 37 -2.77 9.53 0.07
N THR A 38 -1.79 8.72 -0.34
CA THR A 38 -0.42 8.73 0.21
C THR A 38 0.59 8.93 -0.92
N GLU A 39 1.87 9.09 -0.61
CA GLU A 39 2.92 9.18 -1.64
C GLU A 39 3.13 7.86 -2.39
N THR A 40 2.69 6.74 -1.82
CA THR A 40 2.81 5.40 -2.43
C THR A 40 1.56 5.00 -3.22
N VAL A 41 0.45 4.74 -2.52
CA VAL A 41 -0.84 4.31 -3.07
C VAL A 41 -1.96 4.89 -2.19
N TYR A 42 -3.18 4.98 -2.69
CA TYR A 42 -4.31 5.38 -1.85
C TYR A 42 -4.52 4.34 -0.74
N GLY A 43 -4.71 4.82 0.49
CA GLY A 43 -4.99 4.00 1.67
C GLY A 43 -6.47 4.07 2.06
N LEU A 44 -7.04 2.97 2.52
CA LEU A 44 -8.40 2.91 3.08
C LEU A 44 -8.30 3.05 4.61
N ALA A 45 -8.36 4.28 5.10
CA ALA A 45 -8.22 4.62 6.50
C ALA A 45 -9.50 4.28 7.28
N ALA A 46 -9.35 3.66 8.44
CA ALA A 46 -10.36 3.61 9.48
C ALA A 46 -9.69 3.64 10.86
N ARG A 47 -10.50 3.86 11.90
CA ARG A 47 -10.06 3.77 13.30
C ARG A 47 -9.37 2.44 13.58
N ALA A 48 -8.14 2.50 14.07
CA ALA A 48 -7.38 1.31 14.47
C ALA A 48 -7.68 0.86 15.90
N ASP A 49 -8.36 1.69 16.70
CA ASP A 49 -8.75 1.44 18.09
C ASP A 49 -10.16 0.82 18.21
N SER A 50 -10.82 0.52 17.10
CA SER A 50 -12.23 0.10 17.06
C SER A 50 -12.40 -1.17 16.22
N ASP A 51 -12.86 -2.25 16.86
CA ASP A 51 -13.09 -3.54 16.18
C ASP A 51 -14.09 -3.41 15.02
N SER A 52 -15.15 -2.61 15.19
CA SER A 52 -16.17 -2.40 14.15
C SER A 52 -15.62 -1.63 12.95
N ALA A 53 -14.79 -0.61 13.17
CA ALA A 53 -14.15 0.15 12.10
C ALA A 53 -13.10 -0.69 11.34
N VAL A 54 -12.32 -1.50 12.07
CA VAL A 54 -11.38 -2.45 11.46
C VAL A 54 -12.13 -3.53 10.65
N ALA A 55 -13.23 -4.06 11.19
CA ALA A 55 -14.10 -4.99 10.45
C ALA A 55 -14.68 -4.34 9.19
N ALA A 56 -15.00 -3.04 9.20
CA ALA A 56 -15.47 -2.31 8.03
C ALA A 56 -14.40 -2.23 6.93
N ILE A 57 -13.10 -2.08 7.27
CA ILE A 57 -12.00 -2.20 6.29
C ILE A 57 -12.01 -3.59 5.63
N TYR A 58 -12.05 -4.65 6.44
CA TYR A 58 -12.03 -6.02 5.93
C TYR A 58 -13.25 -6.30 5.02
N ALA A 59 -14.44 -5.87 5.44
CA ALA A 59 -15.68 -6.02 4.68
C ALA A 59 -15.67 -5.24 3.36
N ALA A 60 -15.26 -3.97 3.39
CA ALA A 60 -15.16 -3.15 2.18
C ALA A 60 -14.19 -3.77 1.17
N LYS A 61 -13.04 -4.28 1.63
CA LYS A 61 -12.04 -4.88 0.75
C LYS A 61 -12.38 -6.32 0.34
N GLY A 62 -13.22 -7.04 1.08
CA GLY A 62 -13.29 -8.50 1.01
C GLY A 62 -11.95 -9.15 1.36
N ARG A 63 -11.24 -8.56 2.34
CA ARG A 63 -9.90 -8.99 2.77
C ARG A 63 -10.01 -10.07 3.86
N PRO A 64 -9.20 -11.14 3.82
CA PRO A 64 -9.15 -12.11 4.92
C PRO A 64 -8.68 -11.47 6.22
N SER A 65 -9.31 -11.84 7.35
CA SER A 65 -9.03 -11.27 8.68
C SER A 65 -7.65 -11.62 9.24
N PHE A 66 -7.00 -12.66 8.71
CA PHE A 66 -5.64 -13.05 9.12
C PHE A 66 -4.53 -12.15 8.53
N ASN A 67 -4.87 -11.22 7.63
CA ASN A 67 -3.87 -10.37 6.96
C ASN A 67 -3.77 -9.01 7.66
N PRO A 68 -2.72 -8.78 8.47
CA PRO A 68 -2.61 -7.61 9.35
C PRO A 68 -2.66 -6.29 8.57
N LEU A 69 -2.93 -5.19 9.27
CA LEU A 69 -3.01 -3.85 8.70
C LEU A 69 -1.80 -2.99 9.08
N ILE A 70 -1.50 -1.97 8.28
CA ILE A 70 -0.48 -0.97 8.63
C ILE A 70 -1.17 0.18 9.36
N VAL A 71 -0.69 0.46 10.57
CA VAL A 71 -1.07 1.65 11.33
C VAL A 71 -0.26 2.84 10.82
N HIS A 72 -0.95 3.90 10.44
CA HIS A 72 -0.33 5.16 10.02
C HIS A 72 -0.29 6.12 11.21
N VAL A 73 0.83 6.83 11.36
CA VAL A 73 1.11 7.75 12.47
C VAL A 73 1.66 9.07 11.93
N ALA A 74 1.41 10.18 12.64
CA ALA A 74 1.88 11.49 12.22
C ALA A 74 3.42 11.61 12.32
N ASP A 75 4.02 10.97 13.32
CA ASP A 75 5.44 11.07 13.66
C ASP A 75 5.91 9.89 14.53
N SER A 76 7.20 9.91 14.90
CA SER A 76 7.84 8.91 15.74
C SER A 76 7.36 8.92 17.20
N GLU A 77 6.86 10.05 17.70
CA GLU A 77 6.32 10.16 19.06
C GLU A 77 5.02 9.36 19.15
N ALA A 78 4.09 9.60 18.21
CA ALA A 78 2.88 8.81 18.06
C ALA A 78 3.20 7.32 17.83
N ALA A 79 4.20 6.99 17.01
CA ALA A 79 4.63 5.61 16.80
C ALA A 79 5.05 4.89 18.09
N SER A 80 5.75 5.61 18.97
CA SER A 80 6.29 5.08 20.23
C SER A 80 5.21 4.78 21.28
N THR A 81 4.00 5.31 21.10
CA THR A 81 2.82 4.95 21.90
C THR A 81 2.20 3.61 21.48
N ILE A 82 2.52 3.12 20.28
CA ILE A 82 1.91 1.92 19.67
C ILE A 82 2.90 0.74 19.62
N ALA A 83 4.16 1.00 19.31
CA ALA A 83 5.20 -0.01 19.21
C ALA A 83 6.42 0.30 20.08
N GLN A 84 7.19 -0.75 20.38
CA GLN A 84 8.47 -0.63 21.06
C GLN A 84 9.53 -0.08 20.09
N PHE A 85 9.86 1.19 20.26
CA PHE A 85 10.79 1.92 19.39
C PHE A 85 12.23 1.84 19.94
N ASN A 86 13.02 0.92 19.39
CA ASN A 86 14.44 0.80 19.75
C ASN A 86 15.31 1.78 18.92
N THR A 87 16.61 1.87 19.24
CA THR A 87 17.55 2.76 18.54
C THR A 87 17.64 2.49 17.02
N ARG A 88 17.44 1.25 16.57
CA ARG A 88 17.40 0.92 15.14
C ARG A 88 16.16 1.51 14.46
N ALA A 89 14.99 1.39 15.08
CA ALA A 89 13.76 1.99 14.60
C ALA A 89 13.84 3.52 14.57
N GLN A 90 14.45 4.13 15.60
CA GLN A 90 14.69 5.59 15.66
C GLN A 90 15.52 6.07 14.48
N ARG A 91 16.69 5.46 14.22
CA ARG A 91 17.57 5.83 13.10
C ARG A 91 16.89 5.69 11.74
N LEU A 92 16.08 4.62 11.56
CA LEU A 92 15.32 4.44 10.33
C LEU A 92 14.24 5.51 10.16
N ALA A 93 13.52 5.84 11.23
CA ALA A 93 12.51 6.89 11.22
C ALA A 93 13.13 8.26 10.92
N GLU A 94 14.23 8.62 11.58
CA GLU A 94 14.96 9.87 11.33
C GLU A 94 15.38 10.02 9.86
N ARG A 95 15.71 8.91 9.19
CA ARG A 95 16.18 8.94 7.80
C ARG A 95 15.06 8.89 6.77
N PHE A 96 14.00 8.13 7.03
CA PHE A 96 13.02 7.72 6.03
C PHE A 96 11.58 8.13 6.34
N TRP A 97 11.31 8.68 7.53
CA TRP A 97 10.00 9.23 7.90
C TRP A 97 10.01 10.77 7.94
N PRO A 98 8.94 11.42 7.47
CA PRO A 98 7.80 10.86 6.74
C PRO A 98 8.18 10.28 5.36
N GLY A 99 7.65 9.11 5.00
CA GLY A 99 7.99 8.46 3.73
C GLY A 99 7.59 6.99 3.56
N PRO A 100 8.10 6.33 2.50
CA PRO A 100 7.66 5.02 2.04
C PRO A 100 8.32 3.86 2.81
N LEU A 101 8.61 4.04 4.10
CA LEU A 101 9.09 2.98 4.98
C LEU A 101 7.99 2.53 5.94
N THR A 102 7.78 1.23 6.04
CA THR A 102 6.96 0.60 7.07
C THR A 102 7.86 -0.27 7.93
N MET A 103 7.76 -0.13 9.25
CA MET A 103 8.51 -0.95 10.20
C MET A 103 7.56 -1.92 10.91
N VAL A 104 7.91 -3.19 10.94
CA VAL A 104 7.26 -4.20 11.78
C VAL A 104 8.05 -4.29 13.08
N LEU A 105 7.39 -3.91 14.17
CA LEU A 105 7.97 -3.74 15.50
C LEU A 105 7.12 -4.49 16.55
N PRO A 106 7.69 -4.88 17.70
CA PRO A 106 6.89 -5.40 18.81
C PRO A 106 5.80 -4.40 19.21
N ARG A 107 4.53 -4.85 19.25
CA ARG A 107 3.39 -4.06 19.71
C ARG A 107 3.55 -3.81 21.21
N ARG A 108 3.21 -2.61 21.68
CA ARG A 108 3.13 -2.36 23.12
C ARG A 108 1.86 -2.99 23.71
N PRO A 109 1.91 -3.58 24.92
CA PRO A 109 0.72 -4.16 25.54
C PRO A 109 -0.42 -3.16 25.77
N ASP A 110 -0.09 -1.89 26.01
CA ASP A 110 -1.01 -0.77 26.24
C ASP A 110 -1.37 0.00 24.96
N ALA A 111 -0.94 -0.47 23.78
CA ALA A 111 -1.23 0.20 22.52
C ALA A 111 -2.75 0.25 22.29
N PRO A 112 -3.33 1.43 21.99
CA PRO A 112 -4.77 1.62 21.78
C PRO A 112 -5.19 1.09 20.40
N LEU A 113 -5.05 -0.23 20.19
CA LEU A 113 -5.37 -0.91 18.95
C LEU A 113 -6.36 -2.04 19.20
N ALA A 114 -7.33 -2.17 18.30
CA ALA A 114 -8.14 -3.36 18.12
C ALA A 114 -7.25 -4.55 17.74
N ASP A 115 -7.52 -5.73 18.28
CA ASP A 115 -6.69 -6.92 18.04
C ASP A 115 -6.72 -7.37 16.57
N ALA A 116 -7.81 -7.08 15.88
CA ALA A 116 -7.96 -7.35 14.45
C ALA A 116 -6.97 -6.57 13.56
N VAL A 117 -6.33 -5.51 14.08
CA VAL A 117 -5.28 -4.76 13.36
C VAL A 117 -4.04 -5.63 13.13
N THR A 118 -3.59 -6.35 14.16
CA THR A 118 -2.40 -7.20 14.07
C THR A 118 -2.72 -8.64 13.69
N ALA A 119 -4.00 -8.97 13.49
CA ALA A 119 -4.46 -10.34 13.24
C ALA A 119 -3.96 -11.34 14.30
N GLY A 120 -3.84 -10.90 15.56
CA GLY A 120 -3.35 -11.70 16.69
C GLY A 120 -1.83 -11.79 16.80
N LEU A 121 -1.06 -11.11 15.95
CA LEU A 121 0.40 -11.09 16.03
C LEU A 121 0.90 -10.21 17.21
N PRO A 122 2.05 -10.55 17.81
CA PRO A 122 2.69 -9.74 18.86
C PRO A 122 3.41 -8.50 18.28
N THR A 123 3.42 -8.35 16.96
CA THR A 123 4.04 -7.23 16.24
C THR A 123 2.98 -6.39 15.54
N VAL A 124 3.35 -5.14 15.23
CA VAL A 124 2.52 -4.19 14.49
C VAL A 124 3.36 -3.54 13.39
N ALA A 125 2.76 -3.38 12.21
CA ALA A 125 3.35 -2.64 11.11
C ALA A 125 2.97 -1.16 11.23
N ILE A 126 3.96 -0.27 11.35
CA ILE A 126 3.76 1.18 11.50
C ILE A 126 4.42 1.93 10.35
N ARG A 127 3.77 3.02 9.90
CA ARG A 127 4.30 3.94 8.89
C ARG A 127 3.96 5.40 9.21
N CYS A 128 4.91 6.30 8.99
CA CYS A 128 4.64 7.73 8.89
C CYS A 128 4.63 8.15 7.41
N PRO A 129 3.45 8.35 6.78
CA PRO A 129 3.33 8.68 5.35
C PRO A 129 3.73 10.14 5.07
N ALA A 130 4.27 10.43 3.89
CA ALA A 130 4.73 11.79 3.53
C ALA A 130 3.64 12.69 2.91
N HIS A 131 2.50 12.12 2.52
CA HIS A 131 1.50 12.89 1.79
C HIS A 131 0.76 13.91 2.68
N PRO A 132 0.62 15.18 2.25
CA PRO A 132 -0.03 16.23 3.03
C PRO A 132 -1.44 15.89 3.51
N ALA A 133 -2.30 15.31 2.66
CA ALA A 133 -3.66 14.90 3.04
C ALA A 133 -3.67 13.90 4.22
N MET A 134 -2.90 12.82 4.13
CA MET A 134 -2.84 11.80 5.17
C MET A 134 -2.21 12.35 6.45
N GLN A 135 -1.17 13.17 6.33
CA GLN A 135 -0.53 13.85 7.46
C GLN A 135 -1.48 14.83 8.17
N ALA A 136 -2.25 15.62 7.43
CA ALA A 136 -3.25 16.51 8.00
C ALA A 136 -4.34 15.70 8.73
N LEU A 137 -4.84 14.63 8.11
CA LEU A 137 -5.85 13.77 8.71
C LEU A 137 -5.35 13.09 9.99
N LEU A 138 -4.11 12.59 10.00
CA LEU A 138 -3.48 11.97 11.18
C LEU A 138 -3.35 12.94 12.35
N ARG A 139 -3.07 14.23 12.08
CA ARG A 139 -3.03 15.28 13.12
C ARG A 139 -4.41 15.69 13.62
N LEU A 140 -5.43 15.60 12.77
CA LEU A 140 -6.81 15.95 13.12
C LEU A 140 -7.50 14.83 13.91
N CYS A 141 -7.15 13.57 13.68
CA CYS A 141 -7.78 12.44 14.33
C CYS A 141 -7.24 12.24 15.76
N PRO A 142 -8.10 12.18 16.80
CA PRO A 142 -7.68 11.89 18.16
C PRO A 142 -7.45 10.38 18.43
N PHE A 143 -7.36 9.56 17.36
CA PHE A 143 -7.27 8.11 17.42
C PHE A 143 -6.32 7.58 16.33
N PRO A 144 -5.71 6.39 16.50
CA PRO A 144 -4.83 5.81 15.49
C PRO A 144 -5.61 5.37 14.24
N LEU A 145 -4.95 5.43 13.08
CA LEU A 145 -5.55 5.04 11.79
C LEU A 145 -4.88 3.80 11.22
N ALA A 146 -5.66 2.77 10.89
CA ALA A 146 -5.21 1.64 10.10
C ALA A 146 -5.56 1.92 8.63
N ALA A 147 -4.61 1.75 7.71
CA ALA A 147 -4.83 2.05 6.30
C ALA A 147 -4.09 1.07 5.37
N PRO A 148 -4.68 -0.09 5.00
CA PRO A 148 -4.21 -0.86 3.85
C PRO A 148 -4.50 -0.11 2.54
N SER A 149 -4.03 -0.62 1.39
CA SER A 149 -4.36 -0.05 0.07
C SER A 149 -5.88 0.02 -0.18
N ALA A 150 -6.38 1.02 -0.91
CA ALA A 150 -7.81 1.30 -1.10
C ALA A 150 -8.45 0.57 -2.29
N ASN A 151 -8.16 -0.73 -2.43
CA ASN A 151 -8.69 -1.63 -3.45
C ASN A 151 -9.37 -2.86 -2.84
N ARG A 152 -10.19 -3.56 -3.63
CA ARG A 152 -10.60 -4.93 -3.29
C ARG A 152 -9.38 -5.84 -3.15
N SER A 153 -9.44 -6.75 -2.17
CA SER A 153 -8.36 -7.70 -1.91
C SER A 153 -8.04 -8.50 -3.16
N GLY A 154 -6.76 -8.62 -3.50
CA GLY A 154 -6.29 -9.31 -4.71
C GLY A 154 -6.17 -8.42 -5.96
N ALA A 155 -6.96 -7.36 -6.08
CA ALA A 155 -6.96 -6.47 -7.25
C ALA A 155 -5.72 -5.56 -7.29
N ILE A 156 -5.51 -4.89 -8.43
CA ILE A 156 -4.48 -3.85 -8.59
C ILE A 156 -4.67 -2.76 -7.53
N SER A 157 -3.57 -2.30 -6.92
CA SER A 157 -3.60 -1.19 -5.98
C SER A 157 -3.97 0.13 -6.67
N PRO A 158 -4.61 1.07 -5.95
CA PRO A 158 -5.06 2.33 -6.53
C PRO A 158 -3.99 3.43 -6.42
N SER A 159 -3.63 4.01 -7.57
CA SER A 159 -2.76 5.21 -7.64
C SER A 159 -3.51 6.51 -7.91
N THR A 160 -4.85 6.49 -8.07
CA THR A 160 -5.71 7.68 -8.28
C THR A 160 -7.03 7.50 -7.52
N ALA A 161 -7.75 8.60 -7.28
CA ALA A 161 -9.07 8.54 -6.66
C ALA A 161 -10.08 7.73 -7.51
N GLN A 162 -9.95 7.79 -8.84
CA GLN A 162 -10.80 7.06 -9.77
C GLN A 162 -10.58 5.54 -9.66
N HIS A 163 -9.33 5.08 -9.53
CA HIS A 163 -9.04 3.66 -9.26
C HIS A 163 -9.71 3.17 -7.97
N VAL A 164 -9.73 4.02 -6.92
CA VAL A 164 -10.44 3.70 -5.67
C VAL A 164 -11.95 3.59 -5.92
N ALA A 165 -12.54 4.59 -6.56
CA ALA A 165 -13.98 4.65 -6.79
C ALA A 165 -14.48 3.48 -7.64
N GLN A 166 -13.71 3.06 -8.64
CA GLN A 166 -13.99 1.85 -9.43
C GLN A 166 -13.87 0.58 -8.58
N SER A 167 -12.79 0.44 -7.80
CA SER A 167 -12.54 -0.78 -7.03
C SER A 167 -13.52 -0.97 -5.87
N LEU A 168 -13.84 0.11 -5.15
CA LEU A 168 -14.64 0.10 -3.92
C LEU A 168 -16.04 0.70 -4.08
N ARG A 169 -16.56 0.77 -5.32
CA ARG A 169 -17.93 1.22 -5.61
C ARG A 169 -18.95 0.47 -4.75
N GLY A 170 -19.86 1.20 -4.10
CA GLY A 170 -20.89 0.60 -3.25
C GLY A 170 -20.36 0.00 -1.95
N ARG A 171 -19.16 0.40 -1.50
CA ARG A 171 -18.53 -0.16 -0.29
C ARG A 171 -18.01 0.88 0.69
N ILE A 172 -17.74 2.09 0.21
CA ILE A 172 -17.29 3.25 0.98
C ILE A 172 -18.03 4.49 0.48
N GLY A 173 -18.10 5.53 1.32
CA GLY A 173 -18.83 6.76 1.00
C GLY A 173 -17.94 7.93 0.54
N LEU A 174 -16.64 7.88 0.82
CA LEU A 174 -15.75 9.02 0.62
C LEU A 174 -14.34 8.64 0.12
N VAL A 175 -13.86 9.39 -0.86
CA VAL A 175 -12.48 9.43 -1.33
C VAL A 175 -12.00 10.88 -1.29
N ILE A 176 -10.86 11.14 -0.65
CA ILE A 176 -10.14 12.41 -0.79
C ILE A 176 -9.28 12.32 -2.05
N ASP A 177 -9.44 13.26 -2.99
CA ASP A 177 -8.65 13.31 -4.22
C ASP A 177 -7.42 14.21 -4.04
N GLY A 178 -6.25 13.59 -4.06
CA GLY A 178 -4.94 14.26 -4.08
C GLY A 178 -4.21 14.13 -5.41
N GLY A 179 -4.91 13.70 -6.47
CA GLY A 179 -4.31 13.37 -7.75
C GLY A 179 -3.62 12.01 -7.78
N ALA A 180 -2.73 11.81 -8.75
CA ALA A 180 -1.96 10.58 -8.90
C ALA A 180 -0.87 10.48 -7.82
N THR A 181 -0.64 9.27 -7.30
CA THR A 181 0.43 9.03 -6.33
C THR A 181 1.81 9.12 -6.99
N GLN A 182 2.79 9.67 -6.26
CA GLN A 182 4.10 9.99 -6.82
C GLN A 182 5.01 8.76 -6.99
N GLN A 183 4.96 7.80 -6.06
CA GLN A 183 5.84 6.61 -6.11
C GLN A 183 5.18 5.38 -6.74
N GLY A 184 3.85 5.35 -6.82
CA GLY A 184 3.06 4.35 -7.55
C GLY A 184 3.14 2.90 -7.09
N ILE A 185 4.01 2.54 -6.15
CA ILE A 185 4.08 1.23 -5.49
C ILE A 185 4.10 1.38 -3.97
N GLU A 186 3.68 0.34 -3.24
CA GLU A 186 3.60 0.38 -1.78
C GLU A 186 4.96 0.50 -1.09
N SER A 187 4.93 0.98 0.16
CA SER A 187 6.11 1.11 1.02
C SER A 187 6.95 -0.16 1.13
N THR A 188 8.26 0.03 1.30
CA THR A 188 9.15 -1.04 1.77
C THR A 188 8.74 -1.43 3.18
N ILE A 189 8.61 -2.74 3.44
CA ILE A 189 8.32 -3.25 4.79
C ILE A 189 9.59 -3.92 5.33
N VAL A 190 10.07 -3.42 6.46
CA VAL A 190 11.21 -3.98 7.19
C VAL A 190 10.77 -4.53 8.55
N ALA A 191 11.16 -5.76 8.87
CA ALA A 191 11.05 -6.32 10.21
C ALA A 191 12.37 -6.14 10.96
N LEU A 192 12.31 -5.62 12.19
CA LEU A 192 13.48 -5.46 13.07
C LEU A 192 13.48 -6.55 14.14
N ASP A 193 14.07 -7.69 13.82
CA ASP A 193 14.21 -8.82 14.74
C ASP A 193 15.32 -8.57 15.79
N PRO A 194 15.35 -9.27 16.93
CA PRO A 194 16.38 -9.05 17.97
C PRO A 194 17.83 -9.16 17.47
N GLN A 195 18.11 -10.08 16.54
CA GLN A 195 19.46 -10.38 16.05
C GLN A 195 19.75 -9.87 14.63
N GLY A 196 18.80 -9.21 13.99
CA GLY A 196 18.93 -8.86 12.58
C GLY A 196 17.75 -8.05 12.06
N TRP A 197 17.59 -8.04 10.74
CA TRP A 197 16.46 -7.40 10.09
C TRP A 197 16.18 -8.07 8.75
N ARG A 198 14.93 -7.99 8.30
CA ARG A 198 14.46 -8.61 7.06
C ARG A 198 13.61 -7.64 6.27
N ILE A 199 13.71 -7.69 4.94
CA ILE A 199 12.74 -7.03 4.07
C ILE A 199 11.58 -8.00 3.85
N LEU A 200 10.43 -7.68 4.43
CA LEU A 200 9.21 -8.47 4.25
C LEU A 200 8.50 -8.15 2.94
N ARG A 201 8.66 -6.91 2.44
CA ARG A 201 8.15 -6.49 1.13
C ARG A 201 9.08 -5.45 0.50
N PRO A 202 9.59 -5.69 -0.72
CA PRO A 202 10.37 -4.69 -1.43
C PRO A 202 9.48 -3.52 -1.85
N GLY A 203 10.06 -2.33 -1.82
CA GLY A 203 9.40 -1.08 -2.16
C GLY A 203 10.43 -0.02 -2.57
N PRO A 204 10.08 1.27 -2.45
CA PRO A 204 10.94 2.37 -2.90
C PRO A 204 12.27 2.53 -2.15
N ILE A 205 12.38 2.02 -0.93
CA ILE A 205 13.63 1.99 -0.17
C ILE A 205 14.27 0.62 -0.35
N ASP A 206 15.47 0.60 -0.93
CA ASP A 206 16.20 -0.64 -1.20
C ASP A 206 17.01 -1.15 0.00
N ALA A 207 17.54 -2.37 -0.12
CA ALA A 207 18.30 -3.02 0.93
C ALA A 207 19.61 -2.27 1.26
N GLN A 208 20.25 -1.65 0.26
CA GLN A 208 21.51 -0.94 0.45
C GLN A 208 21.30 0.32 1.30
N ALA A 209 20.22 1.07 1.06
CA ALA A 209 19.86 2.23 1.86
C ALA A 209 19.55 1.85 3.33
N LEU A 210 18.92 0.70 3.55
CA LEU A 210 18.66 0.19 4.91
C LEU A 210 19.94 -0.28 5.60
N GLU A 211 20.83 -0.99 4.89
CA GLU A 211 22.11 -1.46 5.40
C GLU A 211 23.03 -0.31 5.82
N GLN A 212 23.05 0.81 5.09
CA GLN A 212 23.79 2.01 5.48
C GLN A 212 23.40 2.57 6.85
N ILE A 213 22.15 2.38 7.26
CA ILE A 213 21.63 2.85 8.56
C ILE A 213 21.77 1.78 9.65
N LEU A 214 21.54 0.51 9.30
CA LEU A 214 21.50 -0.60 10.24
C LEU A 214 22.87 -1.25 10.47
N GLY A 215 23.84 -1.02 9.58
CA GLY A 215 25.22 -1.49 9.69
C GLY A 215 25.42 -2.98 9.40
N THR A 216 24.37 -3.70 8.99
CA THR A 216 24.41 -5.12 8.66
C THR A 216 23.55 -5.42 7.43
N ALA A 217 23.94 -6.42 6.66
CA ALA A 217 23.12 -6.95 5.57
C ALA A 217 21.81 -7.59 6.09
N PRO A 218 20.73 -7.62 5.28
CA PRO A 218 19.48 -8.27 5.67
C PRO A 218 19.69 -9.76 5.90
N THR A 219 19.02 -10.30 6.91
CA THR A 219 19.04 -11.74 7.21
C THR A 219 18.27 -12.51 6.11
N SER A 220 18.88 -13.57 5.58
CA SER A 220 18.33 -14.39 4.49
C SER A 220 17.28 -15.42 4.95
N ALA A 221 16.73 -15.29 6.16
CA ALA A 221 15.83 -16.29 6.72
C ALA A 221 14.55 -16.41 5.88
N LYS A 222 14.30 -17.62 5.37
CA LYS A 222 13.02 -17.99 4.77
C LYS A 222 11.93 -17.84 5.83
N THR A 223 10.92 -17.03 5.55
CA THR A 223 9.66 -17.05 6.30
C THR A 223 9.08 -18.46 6.19
N ASP A 224 8.58 -19.04 7.27
CA ASP A 224 7.98 -20.40 7.28
C ASP A 224 6.64 -20.48 6.51
N GLY A 225 6.27 -19.42 5.78
CA GLY A 225 4.97 -19.25 5.14
C GLY A 225 3.99 -18.42 5.96
N SER A 226 4.32 -18.05 7.20
CA SER A 226 3.51 -17.15 8.02
C SER A 226 3.47 -15.73 7.47
N ILE A 227 2.29 -15.12 7.55
CA ILE A 227 2.05 -13.73 7.14
C ILE A 227 2.32 -12.84 8.34
N GLU A 228 3.40 -12.07 8.26
CA GLU A 228 3.83 -11.10 9.28
C GLU A 228 3.42 -9.67 8.88
N ALA A 229 3.19 -9.43 7.59
CA ALA A 229 2.88 -8.11 7.04
C ALA A 229 2.02 -8.18 5.77
N PRO A 230 1.36 -7.07 5.37
CA PRO A 230 0.62 -7.02 4.12
C PRO A 230 1.47 -7.30 2.89
N GLY A 231 0.88 -7.99 1.91
CA GLY A 231 1.48 -8.19 0.58
C GLY A 231 2.37 -9.41 0.47
N GLN A 232 2.38 -10.31 1.46
CA GLN A 232 3.13 -11.57 1.43
C GLN A 232 2.37 -12.73 0.74
N LEU A 233 1.12 -12.52 0.30
CA LEU A 233 0.33 -13.52 -0.42
C LEU A 233 0.88 -13.76 -1.84
N ALA A 234 0.86 -15.01 -2.30
CA ALA A 234 1.42 -15.44 -3.59
C ALA A 234 0.75 -14.77 -4.80
N SER A 235 -0.57 -14.60 -4.77
CA SER A 235 -1.33 -13.87 -5.79
C SER A 235 -1.88 -12.57 -5.20
N HIS A 236 -1.50 -11.45 -5.83
CA HIS A 236 -1.91 -10.09 -5.43
C HIS A 236 -1.62 -9.14 -6.60
N TYR A 237 -2.33 -8.00 -6.66
CA TYR A 237 -2.22 -7.03 -7.76
C TYR A 237 -2.74 -7.54 -9.12
N ALA A 238 -3.60 -8.57 -9.12
CA ALA A 238 -4.09 -9.21 -10.32
C ALA A 238 -4.99 -8.26 -11.14
N PRO A 239 -4.73 -8.08 -12.45
CA PRO A 239 -5.56 -7.26 -13.33
C PRO A 239 -6.84 -7.98 -13.79
N GLY A 240 -7.08 -9.20 -13.32
CA GLY A 240 -8.22 -10.03 -13.75
C GLY A 240 -8.02 -10.67 -15.15
N LYS A 241 -6.84 -10.51 -15.75
CA LYS A 241 -6.43 -11.09 -17.03
C LYS A 241 -5.09 -11.82 -16.88
N PRO A 242 -4.82 -12.88 -17.66
CA PRO A 242 -3.50 -13.53 -17.66
C PRO A 242 -2.39 -12.54 -18.04
N VAL A 243 -1.30 -12.55 -17.27
CA VAL A 243 -0.15 -11.66 -17.49
C VAL A 243 1.07 -12.49 -17.89
N ARG A 244 1.70 -12.12 -19.00
CA ARG A 244 2.98 -12.67 -19.47
C ARG A 244 4.10 -11.66 -19.26
N LEU A 245 5.12 -12.04 -18.51
CA LEU A 245 6.26 -11.20 -18.18
C LEU A 245 7.40 -11.35 -19.20
N ASP A 246 8.37 -10.43 -19.12
CA ASP A 246 9.59 -10.41 -19.93
C ASP A 246 9.33 -10.43 -21.45
N ALA A 247 8.20 -9.85 -21.88
CA ALA A 247 7.76 -9.81 -23.26
C ALA A 247 8.49 -8.73 -24.06
N ARG A 248 9.21 -9.10 -25.12
CA ARG A 248 9.81 -8.11 -26.05
C ARG A 248 8.84 -7.62 -27.13
N GLY A 249 7.60 -8.08 -27.09
CA GLY A 249 6.53 -7.79 -28.05
C GLY A 249 5.22 -8.49 -27.66
N ALA A 250 4.12 -7.98 -28.19
CA ALA A 250 2.77 -8.51 -28.00
C ALA A 250 2.47 -9.67 -28.95
N GLN A 251 1.66 -10.61 -28.50
CA GLN A 251 0.88 -11.50 -29.36
C GLN A 251 -0.41 -10.80 -29.81
N ALA A 252 -1.11 -11.36 -30.80
CA ALA A 252 -2.29 -10.71 -31.40
C ALA A 252 -3.45 -10.47 -30.40
N ASP A 253 -3.52 -11.25 -29.33
CA ASP A 253 -4.55 -11.22 -28.28
C ASP A 253 -4.05 -10.59 -26.96
N GLU A 254 -2.93 -9.86 -26.99
CA GLU A 254 -2.31 -9.25 -25.81
C GLU A 254 -2.33 -7.72 -25.89
N TYR A 255 -2.66 -7.07 -24.77
CA TYR A 255 -2.35 -5.66 -24.55
C TYR A 255 -0.94 -5.53 -23.99
N HIS A 256 -0.09 -4.72 -24.61
CA HIS A 256 1.33 -4.67 -24.32
C HIS A 256 1.72 -3.43 -23.49
N ILE A 257 2.26 -3.68 -22.30
CA ILE A 257 2.88 -2.68 -21.45
C ILE A 257 4.38 -2.68 -21.71
N GLY A 258 4.88 -1.63 -22.37
CA GLY A 258 6.28 -1.41 -22.71
C GLY A 258 7.14 -0.86 -21.56
N PHE A 259 8.46 -0.88 -21.76
CA PHE A 259 9.47 -0.25 -20.89
C PHE A 259 10.74 0.04 -21.69
N GLY A 260 11.26 1.26 -21.55
CA GLY A 260 12.44 1.76 -22.25
C GLY A 260 12.33 1.57 -23.77
N PRO A 261 13.28 0.85 -24.41
CA PRO A 261 13.26 0.65 -25.86
C PRO A 261 12.15 -0.30 -26.34
N VAL A 262 11.54 -1.09 -25.45
CA VAL A 262 10.43 -1.98 -25.82
C VAL A 262 9.14 -1.18 -25.81
N ARG A 263 8.63 -0.87 -27.01
CA ARG A 263 7.36 -0.15 -27.19
C ARG A 263 6.17 -1.10 -27.06
N GLY A 264 5.07 -0.59 -26.53
CA GLY A 264 3.79 -1.28 -26.40
C GLY A 264 2.62 -0.30 -26.59
N ASP A 265 1.40 -0.75 -26.34
CA ASP A 265 0.18 0.08 -26.37
C ASP A 265 0.21 1.19 -25.31
N ILE A 266 0.87 0.91 -24.17
CA ILE A 266 1.24 1.87 -23.14
C ILE A 266 2.65 1.56 -22.66
N THR A 267 3.31 2.52 -21.99
CA THR A 267 4.66 2.34 -21.45
C THR A 267 4.74 2.72 -19.97
N LEU A 268 5.52 1.93 -19.22
CA LEU A 268 5.91 2.20 -17.84
C LEU A 268 6.86 3.40 -17.77
N SER A 269 7.81 3.49 -18.69
CA SER A 269 8.74 4.61 -18.84
C SER A 269 9.38 4.52 -20.21
N GLU A 270 9.34 5.59 -21.01
CA GLU A 270 9.98 5.59 -22.33
C GLU A 270 11.50 5.71 -22.25
N SER A 271 12.00 6.42 -21.24
CA SER A 271 13.44 6.60 -21.00
C SER A 271 14.08 5.38 -20.33
N GLY A 272 13.28 4.46 -19.79
CA GLY A 272 13.76 3.35 -18.97
C GLY A 272 14.05 3.75 -17.52
N ASP A 273 13.48 4.86 -17.07
CA ASP A 273 13.57 5.30 -15.68
C ASP A 273 12.72 4.39 -14.77
N LEU A 274 13.38 3.80 -13.76
CA LEU A 274 12.73 2.85 -12.85
C LEU A 274 11.79 3.53 -11.84
N PHE A 275 12.03 4.79 -11.47
CA PHE A 275 11.12 5.52 -10.58
C PHE A 275 9.85 5.93 -11.33
N GLU A 276 9.98 6.39 -12.57
CA GLU A 276 8.84 6.63 -13.45
C GLU A 276 8.04 5.33 -13.67
N ALA A 277 8.74 4.22 -13.95
CA ALA A 277 8.10 2.92 -14.12
C ALA A 277 7.33 2.46 -12.87
N ALA A 278 7.88 2.69 -11.66
CA ALA A 278 7.17 2.41 -10.41
C ALA A 278 5.94 3.31 -10.24
N ALA A 279 6.07 4.62 -10.49
CA ALA A 279 4.99 5.59 -10.42
C ALA A 279 3.81 5.24 -11.34
N ARG A 280 4.11 4.72 -12.53
CA ARG A 280 3.13 4.40 -13.57
C ARG A 280 2.63 2.96 -13.55
N LEU A 281 3.26 2.06 -12.79
CA LEU A 281 2.99 0.62 -12.82
C LEU A 281 1.50 0.28 -12.70
N TYR A 282 0.86 0.71 -11.62
CA TYR A 282 -0.54 0.38 -11.40
C TYR A 282 -1.49 1.07 -12.37
N ALA A 283 -1.19 2.32 -12.78
CA ALA A 283 -1.99 2.99 -13.81
C ALA A 283 -1.95 2.22 -15.15
N CYS A 284 -0.76 1.74 -15.56
CA CYS A 284 -0.63 0.92 -16.77
C CYS A 284 -1.36 -0.41 -16.65
N LEU A 285 -1.32 -1.05 -15.48
CA LEU A 285 -2.06 -2.29 -15.23
C LEU A 285 -3.58 -2.06 -15.23
N HIS A 286 -4.08 -0.95 -14.69
CA HIS A 286 -5.51 -0.60 -14.77
C HIS A 286 -5.94 -0.37 -16.22
N HIS A 287 -5.17 0.39 -17.00
CA HIS A 287 -5.44 0.56 -18.43
C HIS A 287 -5.45 -0.77 -19.21
N ALA A 288 -4.50 -1.66 -18.92
CA ALA A 288 -4.44 -2.97 -19.55
C ALA A 288 -5.62 -3.87 -19.14
N ALA A 289 -6.05 -3.80 -17.87
CA ALA A 289 -7.22 -4.51 -17.37
C ALA A 289 -8.52 -4.04 -18.04
N GLU A 290 -8.64 -2.75 -18.34
CA GLU A 290 -9.81 -2.16 -19.02
C GLU A 290 -9.78 -2.34 -20.56
N SER A 291 -8.64 -2.71 -21.14
CA SER A 291 -8.51 -2.93 -22.59
C SER A 291 -9.43 -4.05 -23.11
N ALA A 292 -9.67 -4.07 -24.43
CA ALA A 292 -10.44 -5.14 -25.07
C ALA A 292 -9.68 -6.48 -25.15
N GLN A 293 -8.35 -6.47 -24.99
CA GLN A 293 -7.54 -7.68 -25.15
C GLN A 293 -7.72 -8.62 -23.96
N PRO A 294 -7.83 -9.94 -24.20
CA PRO A 294 -8.04 -10.91 -23.13
C PRO A 294 -6.80 -11.15 -22.26
N ARG A 295 -5.60 -10.78 -22.73
CA ARG A 295 -4.32 -11.04 -22.05
C ARG A 295 -3.46 -9.79 -22.00
N ILE A 296 -2.47 -9.80 -21.11
CA ILE A 296 -1.52 -8.69 -20.91
C ILE A 296 -0.09 -9.22 -21.09
N ALA A 297 0.72 -8.50 -21.86
CA ALA A 297 2.16 -8.72 -21.96
C ALA A 297 2.90 -7.54 -21.33
N VAL A 298 3.96 -7.80 -20.55
CA VAL A 298 4.76 -6.76 -19.91
C VAL A 298 6.22 -6.90 -20.30
N ALA A 299 6.81 -5.78 -20.73
CA ALA A 299 8.22 -5.68 -21.08
C ALA A 299 9.16 -6.05 -19.91
N PRO A 300 10.37 -6.56 -20.21
CA PRO A 300 11.35 -6.85 -19.17
C PRO A 300 11.79 -5.58 -18.45
N VAL A 301 11.72 -5.58 -17.12
CA VAL A 301 12.16 -4.47 -16.26
C VAL A 301 13.41 -4.92 -15.47
N PRO A 302 14.50 -4.14 -15.44
CA PRO A 302 15.67 -4.44 -14.63
C PRO A 302 15.33 -4.73 -13.15
N ARG A 303 16.03 -5.68 -12.54
CA ARG A 303 15.80 -6.11 -11.14
C ARG A 303 16.68 -5.39 -10.11
N THR A 304 17.24 -4.24 -10.47
CA THR A 304 18.13 -3.43 -9.62
C THR A 304 17.35 -2.28 -8.95
N GLY A 305 17.75 -1.89 -7.74
CA GLY A 305 17.08 -0.83 -6.98
C GLY A 305 15.57 -1.06 -6.85
N ILE A 306 14.78 -0.02 -7.13
CA ILE A 306 13.30 -0.09 -7.13
C ILE A 306 12.73 -1.07 -8.17
N GLY A 307 13.52 -1.45 -9.19
CA GLY A 307 13.15 -2.45 -10.19
C GLY A 307 12.91 -3.84 -9.59
N ALA A 308 13.56 -4.18 -8.47
CA ALA A 308 13.24 -5.39 -7.71
C ALA A 308 11.81 -5.36 -7.16
N ALA A 309 11.35 -4.20 -6.67
CA ALA A 309 9.99 -4.04 -6.18
C ALA A 309 8.96 -4.10 -7.31
N ILE A 310 9.24 -3.48 -8.47
CA ILE A 310 8.37 -3.58 -9.66
C ILE A 310 8.19 -5.04 -10.07
N ASN A 311 9.30 -5.77 -10.18
CA ASN A 311 9.28 -7.19 -10.56
C ASN A 311 8.55 -8.08 -9.54
N ASP A 312 8.65 -7.79 -8.24
CA ASP A 312 7.85 -8.49 -7.22
C ASP A 312 6.34 -8.29 -7.45
N ARG A 313 5.90 -7.06 -7.75
CA ARG A 313 4.48 -6.77 -8.06
C ARG A 313 4.02 -7.48 -9.34
N LEU A 314 4.81 -7.40 -10.40
CA LEU A 314 4.51 -8.05 -11.68
C LEU A 314 4.43 -9.57 -11.56
N SER A 315 5.33 -10.18 -10.79
CA SER A 315 5.33 -11.63 -10.56
C SER A 315 4.07 -12.09 -9.83
N ARG A 316 3.61 -11.33 -8.83
CA ARG A 316 2.36 -11.62 -8.10
C ARG A 316 1.12 -11.35 -8.93
N ALA A 317 1.16 -10.37 -9.83
CA ALA A 317 0.06 -10.08 -10.76
C ALA A 317 -0.10 -11.19 -11.83
N ALA A 318 0.98 -11.93 -12.12
CA ALA A 318 1.01 -13.03 -13.07
C ALA A 318 0.74 -14.42 -12.45
N ALA A 319 0.65 -14.52 -11.11
CA ALA A 319 0.45 -15.75 -10.36
C ALA A 319 -1.04 -16.05 -10.12
#